data_AF-A0A5N5H1W2-F1
#
_entry.id   AF-A0A5N5H1W2-F1
#
_cell.length_a   1.000
_cell.length_b   1.000
_cell.length_c   1.000
_cell.angle_alpha   90.00
_cell.angle_beta   90.00
_cell.angle_gamma   90.00
#
_symmetry.space_group_name_H-M   'P 1'
#
loop_
_entity.id
_entity.type
_entity.pdbx_description
1 polymer ?
#
loop_
_entity_poly.entity_id
_entity_poly.type
_entity_poly.pdbx_seq_one_letter_code
_entity_poly.pdbx_strand_id
1 'polypeptide(L)'
;MVRASLMSLMFDIQISFLAVIIFTCLVALVILVIYWKMHTTSITTVRLPPGPWKLPLIGNLHQMAASSLPHRCMADLANKYGPIMHLKLGQLSAIFLAGEIVSYNCSNLILCPYNDFWRQMRKICMLELLSAKRVESFASIRQEEASNLVQSISLSKGHPFNLSEMIFSMLNIIIARAASGTKCKYQQEFLSLLEDTVRLGAEFDESAAAGDDHQEDIVDVLLRLQESRELQFDLITTQIKAVTLDMFSAGSETSATTTEWAMAELLRSPRAMKKAQAELVIRETLRLHPPPFIPRQASEKCTIGGYDIPTEATVFINAWGLGRDPKYWENADCFLPERFQGSSVDFRGTNFELVPFGGGRRMCPGISFATASIELALSHLLYHFDWKLPNANGNSNETKLLEELDMTECKGLNVRKKNNLYLIAIPFISSSEMN
;
A
#
# COMPACT_ATOMS: atom_id res chain seq x y z
N MET A 1 -72.47 -33.03 -1.06
CA MET A 1 -72.24 -32.48 -2.42
C MET A 1 -71.70 -31.05 -2.38
N VAL A 2 -72.40 -30.08 -1.77
CA VAL A 2 -72.00 -28.65 -1.74
C VAL A 2 -70.58 -28.38 -1.22
N ARG A 3 -70.13 -29.09 -0.17
CA ARG A 3 -68.80 -28.91 0.42
C ARG A 3 -67.65 -29.37 -0.49
N ALA A 4 -67.86 -30.42 -1.29
CA ALA A 4 -66.87 -30.91 -2.25
C ALA A 4 -66.77 -30.00 -3.48
N SER A 5 -67.91 -29.48 -3.95
CA SER A 5 -67.95 -28.49 -5.02
C SER A 5 -67.30 -27.16 -4.62
N LEU A 6 -67.49 -26.71 -3.37
CA LEU A 6 -66.81 -25.53 -2.82
C LEU A 6 -65.29 -25.71 -2.70
N MET A 7 -64.82 -26.88 -2.26
CA MET A 7 -63.37 -27.17 -2.20
C MET A 7 -62.72 -27.21 -3.58
N SER A 8 -63.39 -27.80 -4.59
CA SER A 8 -62.90 -27.78 -5.98
C SER A 8 -62.81 -26.35 -6.51
N LEU A 9 -63.87 -25.55 -6.29
CA LEU A 9 -63.90 -24.16 -6.73
C LEU A 9 -62.81 -23.30 -6.07
N MET A 10 -62.55 -23.51 -4.76
CA MET A 10 -61.48 -22.82 -4.05
C MET A 10 -60.09 -23.23 -4.57
N PHE A 11 -59.90 -24.50 -4.92
CA PHE A 11 -58.64 -25.00 -5.47
C PHE A 11 -58.37 -24.43 -6.87
N ASP A 12 -59.39 -24.36 -7.72
CA ASP A 12 -59.29 -23.76 -9.06
C ASP A 12 -58.99 -22.25 -8.99
N ILE A 13 -59.62 -21.53 -8.05
CA ILE A 13 -59.32 -20.10 -7.81
C ILE A 13 -57.87 -19.91 -7.35
N GLN A 14 -57.35 -20.79 -6.50
CA GLN A 14 -55.99 -20.70 -5.99
C GLN A 14 -54.94 -21.00 -7.07
N ILE A 15 -55.21 -21.97 -7.95
CA ILE A 15 -54.38 -22.24 -9.14
C ILE A 15 -54.39 -21.04 -10.09
N SER A 16 -55.56 -20.47 -10.35
CA SER A 16 -55.69 -19.30 -11.22
C SER A 16 -54.93 -18.09 -10.66
N PHE A 17 -54.96 -17.86 -9.34
CA PHE A 17 -54.24 -16.77 -8.70
C PHE A 17 -52.71 -16.97 -8.79
N LEU A 18 -52.24 -18.20 -8.58
CA LEU A 18 -50.83 -18.54 -8.71
C LEU A 18 -50.33 -18.37 -10.16
N ALA A 19 -51.14 -18.78 -11.13
CA ALA A 19 -50.83 -18.60 -12.56
C ALA A 19 -50.72 -17.12 -12.95
N VAL A 20 -51.60 -16.25 -12.42
CA VAL A 20 -51.53 -14.81 -12.64
C VAL A 20 -50.26 -14.21 -12.03
N ILE A 21 -49.88 -14.60 -10.81
CA ILE A 21 -48.62 -14.14 -10.19
C ILE A 21 -47.43 -14.53 -11.05
N ILE A 22 -47.32 -15.81 -11.46
CA ILE A 22 -46.22 -16.29 -12.30
C ILE A 22 -46.16 -15.52 -13.62
N PHE A 23 -47.31 -15.31 -14.27
CA PHE A 23 -47.38 -14.54 -15.51
C PHE A 23 -46.93 -13.09 -15.34
N THR A 24 -47.38 -12.42 -14.28
CA THR A 24 -46.96 -11.03 -13.99
C THR A 24 -45.47 -10.91 -13.68
N CYS A 25 -44.90 -11.87 -12.95
CA CYS A 25 -43.45 -11.93 -12.71
C CYS A 25 -42.65 -12.15 -14.00
N LEU A 26 -43.12 -13.01 -14.91
CA LEU A 26 -42.48 -13.24 -16.21
C LEU A 26 -42.51 -11.98 -17.10
N VAL A 27 -43.64 -11.27 -17.14
CA VAL A 27 -43.75 -10.01 -17.89
C VAL A 27 -42.84 -8.94 -17.29
N ALA A 28 -42.80 -8.79 -15.97
CA ALA A 28 -41.89 -7.86 -15.30
C ALA A 28 -40.42 -8.18 -15.58
N LEU A 29 -40.04 -9.47 -15.59
CA LEU A 29 -38.69 -9.93 -15.95
C LEU A 29 -38.34 -9.54 -17.39
N VAL A 30 -39.25 -9.75 -18.35
CA VAL A 30 -39.03 -9.40 -19.76
C VAL A 30 -38.88 -7.89 -19.94
N ILE A 31 -39.72 -7.09 -19.28
CA ILE A 31 -39.62 -5.62 -19.31
C ILE A 31 -38.29 -5.16 -18.71
N LEU A 32 -37.85 -5.76 -17.59
CA LEU A 32 -36.54 -5.50 -16.98
C LEU A 32 -35.40 -5.84 -17.94
N VAL A 33 -35.47 -6.97 -18.66
CA VAL A 33 -34.46 -7.37 -19.66
C VAL A 33 -34.43 -6.41 -20.85
N ILE A 34 -35.58 -5.96 -21.34
CA ILE A 34 -35.67 -4.98 -22.45
C ILE A 34 -35.15 -3.62 -22.00
N TYR A 35 -35.60 -3.12 -20.85
CA TYR A 35 -35.11 -1.88 -20.25
C TYR A 35 -33.60 -1.93 -20.02
N TRP A 36 -33.10 -3.05 -19.49
CA TRP A 36 -31.67 -3.30 -19.31
C TRP A 36 -30.91 -3.22 -20.64
N LYS A 37 -31.39 -3.92 -21.69
CA LYS A 37 -30.78 -3.90 -23.02
C LYS A 37 -30.77 -2.48 -23.62
N MET A 38 -31.84 -1.71 -23.42
CA MET A 38 -31.91 -0.32 -23.89
C MET A 38 -30.95 0.61 -23.13
N HIS A 39 -30.81 0.47 -21.81
CA HIS A 39 -29.96 1.33 -21.00
C HIS A 39 -28.47 0.93 -20.97
N THR A 40 -28.11 -0.27 -21.44
CA THR A 40 -26.70 -0.70 -21.52
C THR A 40 -25.99 -0.30 -22.83
N THR A 41 -26.65 0.41 -23.75
CA THR A 41 -26.05 0.74 -25.05
C THR A 41 -25.49 2.15 -25.06
N SER A 42 -24.32 2.34 -24.44
CA SER A 42 -23.32 3.33 -24.86
C SER A 42 -22.03 3.07 -24.09
N ILE A 43 -21.07 2.36 -24.70
CA ILE A 43 -19.66 2.41 -24.30
C ILE A 43 -18.83 2.35 -25.58
N THR A 44 -17.96 3.35 -25.70
CA THR A 44 -16.86 3.51 -26.66
C THR A 44 -16.04 2.22 -26.83
N THR A 45 -15.53 1.99 -28.03
CA THR A 45 -14.77 0.78 -28.42
C THR A 45 -13.39 0.73 -27.75
N VAL A 46 -13.36 0.43 -26.45
CA VAL A 46 -12.11 0.12 -25.73
C VAL A 46 -11.90 -1.40 -25.78
N ARG A 47 -10.74 -1.83 -26.27
CA ARG A 47 -10.35 -3.25 -26.35
C ARG A 47 -9.95 -3.72 -24.94
N LEU A 48 -10.89 -4.26 -24.18
CA LEU A 48 -10.63 -4.76 -22.82
C LEU A 48 -10.00 -6.17 -22.83
N PRO A 49 -9.20 -6.51 -21.79
CA PRO A 49 -8.70 -7.87 -21.60
C PRO A 49 -9.82 -8.92 -21.55
N PRO A 50 -9.54 -10.19 -21.90
CA PRO A 50 -10.52 -11.27 -21.82
C PRO A 50 -10.99 -11.47 -20.38
N GLY A 51 -12.14 -12.08 -20.17
CA GLY A 51 -12.59 -12.30 -18.80
C GLY A 51 -13.83 -13.17 -18.70
N PRO A 52 -14.13 -13.65 -17.48
CA PRO A 52 -15.32 -14.43 -17.22
C PRO A 52 -16.59 -13.64 -17.54
N TRP A 53 -17.62 -14.37 -17.94
CA TRP A 53 -18.94 -13.82 -18.25
C TRP A 53 -19.52 -13.08 -17.03
N LYS A 54 -20.27 -12.00 -17.31
CA LYS A 54 -20.73 -11.02 -16.30
C LYS A 54 -22.25 -11.08 -16.18
N LEU A 55 -22.77 -11.08 -14.95
CA LEU A 55 -24.19 -10.89 -14.69
C LEU A 55 -24.57 -9.40 -14.67
N PRO A 56 -25.83 -9.05 -15.01
CA PRO A 56 -26.36 -7.71 -14.80
C PRO A 56 -26.16 -7.25 -13.35
N LEU A 57 -25.80 -5.98 -13.15
CA LEU A 57 -25.65 -5.30 -11.85
C LEU A 57 -24.54 -5.80 -10.91
N ILE A 58 -24.32 -7.10 -10.78
CA ILE A 58 -23.33 -7.71 -9.87
C ILE A 58 -22.02 -8.13 -10.57
N GLY A 59 -22.04 -8.23 -11.91
CA GLY A 59 -20.89 -8.65 -12.71
C GLY A 59 -20.39 -10.04 -12.34
N ASN A 60 -19.10 -10.19 -12.02
CA ASN A 60 -18.38 -11.40 -11.62
C ASN A 60 -18.44 -11.70 -10.11
N LEU A 61 -19.16 -10.90 -9.31
CA LEU A 61 -19.25 -11.12 -7.85
C LEU A 61 -19.82 -12.52 -7.51
N HIS A 62 -20.71 -13.05 -8.35
CA HIS A 62 -21.29 -14.38 -8.22
C HIS A 62 -20.26 -15.52 -8.33
N GLN A 63 -19.19 -15.35 -9.12
CA GLN A 63 -18.11 -16.32 -9.25
C GLN A 63 -17.24 -16.34 -7.98
N MET A 64 -17.04 -15.17 -7.35
CA MET A 64 -16.23 -15.06 -6.14
C MET A 64 -16.99 -15.49 -4.88
N ALA A 65 -18.30 -15.18 -4.81
CA ALA A 65 -19.17 -15.57 -3.70
C ALA A 65 -19.43 -17.08 -3.63
N ALA A 66 -19.26 -17.80 -4.75
CA ALA A 66 -19.39 -19.25 -4.79
C ALA A 66 -18.20 -20.01 -4.17
N SER A 67 -17.07 -19.33 -3.94
CA SER A 67 -15.88 -19.93 -3.31
C SER A 67 -15.70 -19.44 -1.87
N SER A 68 -15.36 -20.34 -0.94
CA SER A 68 -15.01 -19.96 0.43
C SER A 68 -13.67 -19.21 0.52
N LEU A 69 -12.90 -19.18 -0.57
CA LEU A 69 -11.55 -18.60 -0.65
C LEU A 69 -11.39 -17.79 -1.95
N PRO A 70 -11.73 -16.49 -1.94
CA PRO A 70 -11.71 -15.63 -3.14
C PRO A 70 -10.40 -15.63 -3.92
N HIS A 71 -9.25 -15.77 -3.24
CA HIS A 71 -7.94 -15.85 -3.89
C HIS A 71 -7.74 -17.10 -4.75
N ARG A 72 -8.36 -18.23 -4.39
CA ARG A 72 -8.32 -19.47 -5.21
C ARG A 72 -9.19 -19.34 -6.45
N CYS A 73 -10.39 -18.78 -6.29
CA CYS A 73 -11.25 -18.45 -7.42
C CYS A 73 -10.52 -17.52 -8.41
N MET A 74 -9.81 -16.51 -7.90
CA MET A 74 -8.99 -15.63 -8.76
C MET A 74 -7.86 -16.40 -9.46
N ALA A 75 -7.19 -17.33 -8.80
CA ALA A 75 -6.17 -18.19 -9.43
C ALA A 75 -6.77 -19.10 -10.52
N ASP A 76 -7.92 -19.73 -10.27
CA ASP A 76 -8.61 -20.58 -11.24
C ASP A 76 -9.09 -19.78 -12.46
N LEU A 77 -9.57 -18.55 -12.24
CA LEU A 77 -9.95 -17.64 -13.31
C LEU A 77 -8.70 -17.21 -14.12
N ALA A 78 -7.57 -16.93 -13.47
CA ALA A 78 -6.33 -16.61 -14.17
C ALA A 78 -5.83 -17.78 -15.03
N ASN A 79 -5.91 -19.01 -14.52
CA ASN A 79 -5.59 -20.23 -15.28
C ASN A 79 -6.49 -20.41 -16.51
N LYS A 80 -7.75 -19.96 -16.44
CA LYS A 80 -8.75 -20.15 -17.49
C LYS A 80 -8.79 -19.04 -18.53
N TYR A 81 -8.66 -17.78 -18.10
CA TYR A 81 -8.83 -16.59 -18.94
C TYR A 81 -7.51 -15.90 -19.28
N GLY A 82 -6.42 -16.38 -18.72
CA GLY A 82 -5.10 -15.83 -18.90
C GLY A 82 -4.71 -14.85 -17.79
N PRO A 83 -3.43 -14.47 -17.77
CA PRO A 83 -2.84 -13.72 -16.66
C PRO A 83 -3.19 -12.23 -16.65
N ILE A 84 -3.88 -11.72 -17.68
CA ILE A 84 -4.52 -10.40 -17.68
C ILE A 84 -5.99 -10.62 -17.98
N MET A 85 -6.88 -10.31 -17.04
CA MET A 85 -8.30 -10.51 -17.23
C MET A 85 -9.16 -9.36 -16.71
N HIS A 86 -10.28 -9.10 -17.37
CA HIS A 86 -11.23 -8.07 -16.96
C HIS A 86 -12.35 -8.65 -16.09
N LEU A 87 -12.49 -8.12 -14.89
CA LEU A 87 -13.54 -8.45 -13.93
C LEU A 87 -14.45 -7.23 -13.69
N LYS A 88 -15.73 -7.45 -13.51
CA LYS A 88 -16.71 -6.44 -13.11
C LYS A 88 -17.27 -6.82 -11.75
N LEU A 89 -16.96 -6.10 -10.68
CA LEU A 89 -17.42 -6.41 -9.32
C LEU A 89 -18.50 -5.40 -8.93
N GLY A 90 -19.75 -5.71 -9.28
CA GLY A 90 -20.84 -4.75 -9.17
C GLY A 90 -20.68 -3.58 -10.17
N GLN A 91 -20.54 -2.36 -9.63
CA GLN A 91 -20.23 -1.16 -10.41
C GLN A 91 -18.73 -1.00 -10.70
N LEU A 92 -17.86 -1.69 -9.96
CA LEU A 92 -16.41 -1.63 -10.14
C LEU A 92 -15.99 -2.41 -11.38
N SER A 93 -15.25 -1.78 -12.28
CA SER A 93 -14.62 -2.40 -13.44
C SER A 93 -13.12 -2.53 -13.17
N ALA A 94 -12.63 -3.75 -12.97
CA ALA A 94 -11.26 -4.03 -12.54
C ALA A 94 -10.51 -4.87 -13.58
N ILE A 95 -9.26 -4.51 -13.86
CA ILE A 95 -8.33 -5.38 -14.59
C ILE A 95 -7.51 -6.13 -13.55
N PHE A 96 -7.60 -7.46 -13.59
CA PHE A 96 -6.81 -8.35 -12.75
C PHE A 96 -5.56 -8.77 -13.50
N LEU A 97 -4.41 -8.58 -12.87
CA LEU A 97 -3.11 -9.06 -13.32
C LEU A 97 -2.68 -10.21 -12.41
N ALA A 98 -2.36 -11.36 -12.97
CA ALA A 98 -1.80 -12.47 -12.22
C ALA A 98 -0.47 -12.03 -11.58
N GLY A 99 -0.23 -12.52 -10.36
CA GLY A 99 1.00 -12.21 -9.61
C GLY A 99 2.25 -12.53 -10.42
N GLU A 100 2.24 -13.57 -11.26
CA GLU A 100 3.34 -13.93 -12.16
C GLU A 100 3.63 -12.86 -13.23
N ILE A 101 2.67 -12.05 -13.67
CA ILE A 101 2.97 -10.92 -14.57
C ILE A 101 3.59 -9.77 -13.79
N VAL A 102 2.99 -9.39 -12.66
CA VAL A 102 3.44 -8.24 -11.85
C VAL A 102 4.82 -8.52 -11.22
N SER A 103 5.09 -9.78 -10.84
CA SER A 103 6.36 -10.20 -10.23
C SER A 103 7.39 -10.74 -11.22
N TYR A 104 7.14 -10.59 -12.53
CA TYR A 104 7.99 -11.13 -13.59
C TYR A 104 8.35 -12.62 -13.36
N ASN A 105 7.32 -13.45 -13.25
CA ASN A 105 7.36 -14.87 -12.96
C ASN A 105 8.10 -15.20 -11.66
N CYS A 106 7.84 -14.42 -10.59
CA CYS A 106 8.53 -14.53 -9.31
C CYS A 106 10.06 -14.38 -9.42
N SER A 107 10.54 -13.61 -10.39
CA SER A 107 11.96 -13.27 -10.55
C SER A 107 12.37 -12.02 -9.75
N ASN A 108 11.48 -11.54 -8.87
CA ASN A 108 11.67 -10.35 -8.05
C ASN A 108 12.24 -10.67 -6.66
N LEU A 109 12.40 -9.70 -5.76
CA LEU A 109 12.95 -9.90 -4.41
C LEU A 109 11.86 -10.20 -3.37
N ILE A 110 10.66 -9.65 -3.56
CA ILE A 110 9.58 -9.69 -2.58
C ILE A 110 8.90 -11.07 -2.57
N LEU A 111 8.47 -11.56 -3.75
CA LEU A 111 7.61 -12.74 -3.90
C LEU A 111 8.38 -14.01 -4.33
N CYS A 112 9.63 -13.90 -4.75
CA CYS A 112 10.43 -15.05 -5.18
C CYS A 112 10.61 -16.10 -4.06
N PRO A 113 10.43 -17.41 -4.34
CA PRO A 113 10.61 -18.46 -3.34
C PRO A 113 12.05 -18.48 -2.81
N TYR A 114 12.24 -19.01 -1.59
CA TYR A 114 13.57 -19.06 -0.98
C TYR A 114 14.44 -20.15 -1.64
N ASN A 115 15.25 -19.76 -2.62
CA ASN A 115 16.17 -20.64 -3.35
C ASN A 115 17.54 -19.96 -3.55
N ASP A 116 18.45 -20.60 -4.30
CA ASP A 116 19.77 -20.03 -4.59
C ASP A 116 19.70 -18.70 -5.33
N PHE A 117 18.79 -18.59 -6.31
CA PHE A 117 18.56 -17.35 -7.04
C PHE A 117 18.16 -16.21 -6.08
N TRP A 118 17.17 -16.42 -5.22
CA TRP A 118 16.74 -15.43 -4.22
C TRP A 118 17.89 -15.05 -3.28
N ARG A 119 18.69 -16.03 -2.82
CA ARG A 119 19.85 -15.76 -1.94
C ARG A 119 20.87 -14.85 -2.62
N GLN A 120 21.14 -15.08 -3.90
CA GLN A 120 22.09 -14.28 -4.68
C GLN A 120 21.52 -12.88 -4.97
N MET A 121 20.28 -12.79 -5.42
CA MET A 121 19.58 -11.50 -5.60
C MET A 121 19.53 -10.70 -4.30
N ARG A 122 19.26 -11.36 -3.17
CA ARG A 122 19.28 -10.74 -1.85
C ARG A 122 20.67 -10.21 -1.49
N LYS A 123 21.73 -10.94 -1.84
CA LYS A 123 23.11 -10.50 -1.61
C LYS A 123 23.44 -9.26 -2.44
N ILE A 124 23.08 -9.25 -3.74
CA ILE A 124 23.22 -8.05 -4.60
C ILE A 124 22.47 -6.87 -4.00
N CYS A 125 21.21 -7.08 -3.62
CA CYS A 125 20.38 -6.04 -3.02
C CYS A 125 21.02 -5.44 -1.75
N MET A 126 21.53 -6.26 -0.84
CA MET A 126 22.11 -5.76 0.42
C MET A 126 23.52 -5.16 0.27
N LEU A 127 24.31 -5.63 -0.68
CA LEU A 127 25.72 -5.21 -0.83
C LEU A 127 25.89 -4.07 -1.84
N GLU A 128 25.16 -4.12 -2.95
CA GLU A 128 25.36 -3.21 -4.08
C GLU A 128 24.30 -2.10 -4.14
N LEU A 129 23.04 -2.43 -3.80
CA LEU A 129 21.89 -1.52 -3.97
C LEU A 129 21.50 -0.77 -2.69
N LEU A 130 21.53 -1.44 -1.54
CA LEU A 130 21.03 -0.90 -0.26
C LEU A 130 22.04 -1.07 0.88
N SER A 131 23.33 -1.12 0.54
CA SER A 131 24.38 -1.04 1.56
C SER A 131 24.37 0.32 2.24
N ALA A 132 24.91 0.42 3.46
CA ALA A 132 24.98 1.69 4.19
C ALA A 132 25.63 2.81 3.36
N LYS A 133 26.71 2.48 2.63
CA LYS A 133 27.39 3.43 1.74
C LYS A 133 26.50 3.91 0.59
N ARG A 134 25.70 3.01 0.00
CA ARG A 134 24.78 3.36 -1.10
C ARG A 134 23.58 4.15 -0.59
N VAL A 135 23.02 3.79 0.57
CA VAL A 135 21.96 4.59 1.20
C VAL A 135 22.47 6.00 1.50
N GLU A 136 23.70 6.13 2.01
CA GLU A 136 24.33 7.42 2.30
C GLU A 136 24.58 8.23 1.02
N SER A 137 24.93 7.59 -0.10
CA SER A 137 25.17 8.31 -1.35
C SER A 137 23.95 9.12 -1.79
N PHE A 138 22.74 8.60 -1.57
CA PHE A 138 21.47 9.28 -1.88
C PHE A 138 21.06 10.36 -0.85
N ALA A 139 21.94 10.76 0.09
CA ALA A 139 21.62 11.76 1.10
C ALA A 139 21.32 13.15 0.50
N SER A 140 22.04 13.54 -0.54
CA SER A 140 21.80 14.81 -1.26
C SER A 140 20.40 14.86 -1.86
N ILE A 141 19.97 13.78 -2.52
CA ILE A 141 18.62 13.65 -3.09
C ILE A 141 17.57 13.82 -1.99
N ARG A 142 17.73 13.13 -0.86
CA ARG A 142 16.79 13.24 0.26
C ARG A 142 16.74 14.67 0.81
N GLN A 143 17.89 15.32 0.96
CA GLN A 143 17.97 16.69 1.48
C GLN A 143 17.34 17.71 0.54
N GLU A 144 17.57 17.56 -0.76
CA GLU A 144 16.98 18.39 -1.80
C GLU A 144 15.45 18.27 -1.79
N GLU A 145 14.92 17.05 -1.85
CA GLU A 145 13.46 16.85 -1.88
C GLU A 145 12.79 17.24 -0.56
N ALA A 146 13.44 17.03 0.58
CA ALA A 146 12.95 17.52 1.87
C ALA A 146 12.91 19.05 1.93
N SER A 147 13.85 19.73 1.27
CA SER A 147 13.85 21.20 1.16
C SER A 147 12.76 21.69 0.20
N ASN A 148 12.55 20.99 -0.92
CA ASN A 148 11.46 21.24 -1.86
C ASN A 148 10.09 21.09 -1.19
N LEU A 149 9.91 20.05 -0.35
CA LEU A 149 8.70 19.86 0.44
C LEU A 149 8.42 21.08 1.34
N VAL A 150 9.42 21.55 2.09
CA VAL A 150 9.30 22.73 2.97
C VAL A 150 8.95 23.98 2.16
N GLN A 151 9.57 24.17 1.01
CA GLN A 151 9.27 25.29 0.11
C GLN A 151 7.83 25.22 -0.39
N SER A 152 7.37 24.07 -0.89
CA SER A 152 6.00 23.89 -1.38
C SER A 152 4.97 24.10 -0.26
N ILE A 153 5.26 23.66 0.97
CA ILE A 153 4.39 23.94 2.13
C ILE A 153 4.31 25.44 2.41
N SER A 154 5.45 26.13 2.40
CA SER A 154 5.52 27.58 2.64
C SER A 154 4.72 28.39 1.62
N LEU A 155 4.62 27.91 0.38
CA LEU A 155 3.81 28.53 -0.67
C LEU A 155 2.30 28.45 -0.42
N SER A 156 1.84 27.57 0.48
CA SER A 156 0.43 27.48 0.87
C SER A 156 -0.03 28.72 1.67
N LYS A 157 0.89 29.55 2.19
CA LYS A 157 0.60 30.85 2.84
C LYS A 157 -0.50 30.79 3.92
N GLY A 158 -0.51 29.72 4.73
CA GLY A 158 -1.50 29.53 5.79
C GLY A 158 -2.87 29.03 5.32
N HIS A 159 -3.01 28.64 4.05
CA HIS A 159 -4.20 27.93 3.56
C HIS A 159 -4.09 26.41 3.77
N PRO A 160 -5.23 25.71 3.95
CA PRO A 160 -5.25 24.25 4.00
C PRO A 160 -4.64 23.61 2.76
N PHE A 161 -3.79 22.61 2.96
CA PHE A 161 -3.23 21.78 1.90
C PHE A 161 -3.24 20.31 2.29
N ASN A 162 -3.09 19.43 1.30
CA ASN A 162 -3.06 17.99 1.49
C ASN A 162 -1.63 17.53 1.82
N LEU A 163 -1.31 17.32 3.11
CA LEU A 163 0.02 16.92 3.53
C LEU A 163 0.34 15.48 3.05
N SER A 164 -0.65 14.58 3.00
CA SER A 164 -0.46 13.19 2.57
C SER A 164 0.10 13.10 1.16
N GLU A 165 -0.50 13.84 0.21
CA GLU A 165 -0.03 13.88 -1.19
C GLU A 165 1.36 14.48 -1.31
N MET A 166 1.66 15.53 -0.54
CA MET A 166 2.98 16.16 -0.58
C MET A 166 4.08 15.25 -0.03
N ILE A 167 3.83 14.54 1.08
CA ILE A 167 4.74 13.53 1.64
C ILE A 167 4.93 12.38 0.64
N PHE A 168 3.83 11.86 0.08
CA PHE A 168 3.87 10.77 -0.89
C PHE A 168 4.66 11.19 -2.14
N SER A 169 4.40 12.37 -2.69
CA SER A 169 5.13 12.92 -3.83
C SER A 169 6.62 13.03 -3.56
N MET A 170 7.03 13.66 -2.45
CA MET A 170 8.44 13.80 -2.08
C MET A 170 9.15 12.44 -1.98
N LEU A 171 8.56 11.46 -1.29
CA LEU A 171 9.17 10.15 -1.11
C LEU A 171 9.23 9.36 -2.43
N ASN A 172 8.21 9.48 -3.28
CA ASN A 172 8.26 8.91 -4.62
C ASN A 172 9.39 9.50 -5.46
N ILE A 173 9.61 10.82 -5.41
CA ILE A 173 10.69 11.46 -6.16
C ILE A 173 12.04 10.98 -5.65
N ILE A 174 12.24 10.92 -4.33
CA ILE A 174 13.47 10.37 -3.72
C ILE A 174 13.76 8.96 -4.25
N ILE A 175 12.75 8.09 -4.27
CA ILE A 175 12.90 6.70 -4.68
C ILE A 175 13.06 6.57 -6.19
N ALA A 176 12.34 7.37 -6.98
CA ALA A 176 12.51 7.42 -8.44
C ALA A 176 13.95 7.82 -8.80
N ARG A 177 14.47 8.89 -8.17
CA ARG A 177 15.84 9.35 -8.40
C ARG A 177 16.88 8.32 -7.93
N ALA A 178 16.64 7.64 -6.81
CA ALA A 178 17.54 6.56 -6.35
C ALA A 178 17.47 5.31 -7.25
N ALA A 179 16.29 5.00 -7.78
CA ALA A 179 16.06 3.80 -8.59
C ALA A 179 16.56 3.95 -10.03
N SER A 180 16.32 5.10 -10.64
CA SER A 180 16.51 5.33 -12.08
C SER A 180 17.13 6.68 -12.44
N GLY A 181 17.66 7.44 -11.47
CA GLY A 181 18.28 8.73 -11.74
C GLY A 181 17.32 9.74 -12.39
N THR A 182 17.90 10.80 -12.95
CA THR A 182 17.18 11.89 -13.64
C THR A 182 17.38 11.88 -15.17
N LYS A 183 18.35 11.07 -15.65
CA LYS A 183 18.78 10.94 -17.05
C LYS A 183 18.97 9.47 -17.45
N CYS A 184 18.08 8.57 -17.03
CA CYS A 184 18.22 7.15 -17.41
C CYS A 184 17.83 6.92 -18.87
N LYS A 185 18.63 6.11 -19.58
CA LYS A 185 18.35 5.61 -20.95
C LYS A 185 16.98 4.92 -21.07
N TYR A 186 16.48 4.39 -19.95
CA TYR A 186 15.20 3.67 -19.84
C TYR A 186 14.16 4.45 -19.04
N GLN A 187 14.37 5.74 -18.77
CA GLN A 187 13.45 6.57 -18.01
C GLN A 187 12.03 6.51 -18.58
N GLN A 188 11.84 6.58 -19.91
CA GLN A 188 10.50 6.44 -20.50
C GLN A 188 9.92 5.01 -20.41
N GLU A 189 10.75 3.97 -20.47
CA GLU A 189 10.29 2.58 -20.23
C GLU A 189 9.93 2.34 -18.76
N PHE A 190 10.66 2.96 -17.84
CA PHE A 190 10.39 2.92 -16.41
C PHE A 190 9.13 3.73 -16.06
N LEU A 191 8.99 4.95 -16.58
CA LEU A 191 7.82 5.81 -16.38
C LEU A 191 6.54 5.19 -16.97
N SER A 192 6.61 4.56 -18.15
CA SER A 192 5.48 3.80 -18.69
C SER A 192 5.14 2.55 -17.86
N LEU A 193 6.15 1.84 -17.33
CA LEU A 193 5.95 0.75 -16.36
C LEU A 193 5.34 1.25 -15.05
N LEU A 194 5.73 2.45 -14.61
CA LEU A 194 5.13 3.15 -13.49
C LEU A 194 3.67 3.48 -13.80
N GLU A 195 3.34 4.12 -14.91
CA GLU A 195 1.94 4.41 -15.29
C GLU A 195 1.04 3.16 -15.30
N ASP A 196 1.54 2.03 -15.79
CA ASP A 196 0.81 0.76 -15.81
C ASP A 196 0.60 0.14 -14.40
N THR A 197 1.52 0.41 -13.46
CA THR A 197 1.44 -0.11 -12.06
C THR A 197 0.76 0.88 -11.11
N VAL A 198 0.91 2.19 -11.38
CA VAL A 198 0.48 3.35 -10.58
C VAL A 198 -0.97 3.75 -10.87
N ARG A 199 -1.60 3.21 -11.93
CA ARG A 199 -3.06 3.23 -12.16
C ARG A 199 -3.91 2.61 -11.04
N LEU A 200 -3.28 2.05 -10.00
CA LEU A 200 -3.93 1.60 -8.77
C LEU A 200 -3.81 2.59 -7.58
N GLY A 201 -3.22 3.79 -7.72
CA GLY A 201 -3.07 4.65 -6.54
C GLY A 201 -2.79 6.15 -6.63
N ALA A 202 -2.17 6.72 -7.68
CA ALA A 202 -1.91 8.18 -7.75
C ALA A 202 -1.48 8.60 -9.16
N GLU A 203 -1.54 9.88 -9.52
CA GLU A 203 -0.96 10.42 -10.77
C GLU A 203 0.53 10.75 -10.53
N PHE A 204 1.41 10.31 -11.43
CA PHE A 204 2.85 10.60 -11.37
C PHE A 204 3.16 11.83 -12.24
N ASP A 205 3.84 12.83 -11.67
CA ASP A 205 4.32 14.00 -12.43
C ASP A 205 5.77 13.77 -12.89
N GLU A 206 5.95 13.47 -14.18
CA GLU A 206 7.26 13.25 -14.81
C GLU A 206 8.21 14.45 -14.70
N SER A 207 7.67 15.67 -14.55
CA SER A 207 8.48 16.90 -14.58
C SER A 207 9.31 17.14 -13.32
N ALA A 208 8.93 16.51 -12.19
CA ALA A 208 9.60 16.67 -10.90
C ALA A 208 10.91 15.84 -10.78
N ALA A 209 11.15 14.89 -11.68
CA ALA A 209 12.36 14.05 -11.69
C ALA A 209 13.52 14.64 -12.52
N ALA A 210 13.42 15.88 -12.99
CA ALA A 210 14.41 16.53 -13.85
C ALA A 210 15.50 17.26 -13.06
N GLY A 211 16.43 16.52 -12.46
CA GLY A 211 17.68 17.05 -11.87
C GLY A 211 18.93 16.74 -12.71
N ASP A 212 20.07 17.34 -12.39
CA ASP A 212 21.39 16.99 -12.98
C ASP A 212 22.22 16.26 -11.92
N ASP A 213 21.91 14.99 -11.68
CA ASP A 213 22.66 14.17 -10.73
C ASP A 213 23.65 13.26 -11.47
N HIS A 214 24.94 13.40 -11.16
CA HIS A 214 26.03 12.57 -11.71
C HIS A 214 26.24 11.27 -10.91
N GLN A 215 25.34 10.94 -9.98
CA GLN A 215 25.42 9.76 -9.13
C GLN A 215 24.89 8.49 -9.82
N GLU A 216 25.66 7.39 -9.73
CA GLU A 216 25.27 6.06 -10.22
C GLU A 216 24.01 5.55 -9.48
N ASP A 217 22.94 5.29 -10.24
CA ASP A 217 21.64 4.83 -9.71
C ASP A 217 21.51 3.29 -9.61
N ILE A 218 20.41 2.78 -9.06
CA ILE A 218 20.18 1.33 -8.90
C ILE A 218 20.18 0.60 -10.26
N VAL A 219 19.59 1.19 -11.31
CA VAL A 219 19.54 0.59 -12.64
C VAL A 219 20.95 0.54 -13.24
N ASP A 220 21.75 1.60 -13.10
CA ASP A 220 23.15 1.63 -13.55
C ASP A 220 23.97 0.51 -12.90
N VAL A 221 23.81 0.31 -11.59
CA VAL A 221 24.49 -0.78 -10.86
C VAL A 221 24.08 -2.15 -11.41
N LEU A 222 22.79 -2.37 -11.63
CA LEU A 222 22.28 -3.64 -12.15
C LEU A 222 22.75 -3.91 -13.58
N LEU A 223 22.79 -2.88 -14.44
CA LEU A 223 23.32 -2.99 -15.81
C LEU A 223 24.82 -3.29 -15.80
N ARG A 224 25.59 -2.60 -14.96
CA ARG A 224 27.03 -2.87 -14.80
C ARG A 224 27.28 -4.29 -14.31
N LEU A 225 26.50 -4.79 -13.35
CA LEU A 225 26.61 -6.18 -12.88
C LEU A 225 26.25 -7.19 -13.97
N GLN A 226 25.21 -6.91 -14.77
CA GLN A 226 24.85 -7.71 -15.94
C GLN A 226 25.99 -7.78 -16.97
N GLU A 227 26.65 -6.64 -17.25
CA GLU A 227 27.76 -6.57 -18.21
C GLU A 227 29.03 -7.26 -17.70
N SER A 228 29.32 -7.15 -16.40
CA SER A 228 30.51 -7.74 -15.78
C SER A 228 30.55 -9.28 -15.84
N ARG A 229 29.38 -9.93 -15.88
CA ARG A 229 29.21 -11.40 -15.76
C ARG A 229 29.93 -12.02 -14.55
N GLU A 230 30.17 -11.24 -13.49
CA GLU A 230 30.82 -11.72 -12.25
C GLU A 230 29.87 -12.48 -11.32
N LEU A 231 28.57 -12.46 -11.63
CA LEU A 231 27.53 -13.16 -10.87
C LEU A 231 27.53 -14.66 -11.17
N GLN A 232 27.12 -15.48 -10.20
CA GLN A 232 26.98 -16.94 -10.40
C GLN A 232 25.78 -17.32 -11.29
N PHE A 233 25.02 -16.33 -11.77
CA PHE A 233 23.90 -16.48 -12.70
C PHE A 233 23.88 -15.29 -13.66
N ASP A 234 23.31 -15.49 -14.84
CA ASP A 234 23.10 -14.42 -15.80
C ASP A 234 21.93 -13.53 -15.33
N LEU A 235 22.26 -12.31 -14.91
CA LEU A 235 21.25 -11.29 -14.63
C LEU A 235 20.61 -10.85 -15.94
N ILE A 236 19.35 -11.22 -16.18
CA ILE A 236 18.62 -10.87 -17.42
C ILE A 236 17.79 -9.61 -17.24
N THR A 237 17.49 -8.91 -18.34
CA THR A 237 16.74 -7.64 -18.34
C THR A 237 15.41 -7.73 -17.58
N THR A 238 14.71 -8.87 -17.66
CA THR A 238 13.48 -9.12 -16.91
C THR A 238 13.66 -9.02 -15.40
N GLN A 239 14.79 -9.50 -14.87
CA GLN A 239 15.11 -9.43 -13.43
C GLN A 239 15.50 -8.02 -13.01
N ILE A 240 16.22 -7.27 -13.87
CA ILE A 240 16.51 -5.85 -13.63
C ILE A 240 15.20 -5.07 -13.51
N LYS A 241 14.29 -5.22 -14.48
CA LYS A 241 12.97 -4.59 -14.45
C LYS A 241 12.19 -4.96 -13.17
N ALA A 242 12.20 -6.24 -12.79
CA ALA A 242 11.53 -6.73 -11.59
C ALA A 242 12.08 -6.12 -10.30
N VAL A 243 13.40 -6.04 -10.16
CA VAL A 243 14.04 -5.48 -8.96
C VAL A 243 13.83 -3.98 -8.89
N THR A 244 13.98 -3.26 -10.00
CA THR A 244 13.74 -1.82 -10.03
C THR A 244 12.28 -1.49 -9.67
N LEU A 245 11.33 -2.27 -10.18
CA LEU A 245 9.92 -2.13 -9.81
C LEU A 245 9.67 -2.43 -8.33
N ASP A 246 10.26 -3.51 -7.78
CA ASP A 246 10.17 -3.84 -6.36
C ASP A 246 10.71 -2.69 -5.48
N MET A 247 11.84 -2.08 -5.85
CA MET A 247 12.42 -0.94 -5.11
C MET A 247 11.50 0.26 -5.10
N PHE A 248 10.91 0.59 -6.27
CA PHE A 248 10.00 1.71 -6.39
C PHE A 248 8.69 1.48 -5.62
N SER A 249 7.96 0.42 -5.95
CA SER A 249 6.64 0.17 -5.40
C SER A 249 6.67 -0.11 -3.89
N ALA A 250 7.69 -0.79 -3.38
CA ALA A 250 7.76 -1.12 -1.96
C ALA A 250 8.25 0.05 -1.09
N GLY A 251 9.09 0.94 -1.63
CA GLY A 251 9.68 2.02 -0.84
C GLY A 251 8.73 3.19 -0.60
N SER A 252 7.95 3.59 -1.61
CA SER A 252 7.27 4.88 -1.60
C SER A 252 6.03 4.89 -0.72
N GLU A 253 5.10 3.97 -0.97
CA GLU A 253 3.81 3.94 -0.25
C GLU A 253 4.01 3.63 1.24
N THR A 254 4.93 2.73 1.58
CA THR A 254 5.17 2.30 2.98
C THR A 254 5.80 3.42 3.81
N SER A 255 6.80 4.11 3.27
CA SER A 255 7.47 5.22 3.95
C SER A 255 6.53 6.41 4.11
N ALA A 256 5.75 6.74 3.06
CA ALA A 256 4.80 7.85 3.11
C ALA A 256 3.71 7.63 4.15
N THR A 257 3.14 6.41 4.18
CA THR A 257 2.15 6.00 5.17
C THR A 257 2.70 6.13 6.60
N THR A 258 3.95 5.73 6.82
CA THR A 258 4.59 5.83 8.14
C THR A 258 4.76 7.28 8.56
N THR A 259 5.28 8.15 7.68
CA THR A 259 5.43 9.59 7.96
C THR A 259 4.07 10.25 8.22
N GLU A 260 3.05 9.89 7.44
CA GLU A 260 1.69 10.40 7.60
C GLU A 260 1.08 10.02 8.96
N TRP A 261 1.19 8.75 9.36
CA TRP A 261 0.72 8.31 10.68
C TRP A 261 1.50 8.97 11.82
N ALA A 262 2.82 9.12 11.69
CA ALA A 262 3.62 9.81 12.68
C ALA A 262 3.13 11.25 12.87
N MET A 263 2.86 11.98 11.78
CA MET A 263 2.29 13.33 11.86
C MET A 263 0.89 13.32 12.50
N ALA A 264 0.01 12.39 12.13
CA ALA A 264 -1.34 12.30 12.69
C ALA A 264 -1.33 12.00 14.21
N GLU A 265 -0.46 11.10 14.65
CA GLU A 265 -0.30 10.75 16.08
C GLU A 265 0.31 11.90 16.88
N LEU A 266 1.28 12.61 16.32
CA LEU A 266 1.87 13.80 16.95
C LEU A 266 0.84 14.93 17.11
N LEU A 267 -0.01 15.16 16.10
CA LEU A 267 -1.11 16.13 16.17
C LEU A 267 -2.08 15.79 17.31
N ARG A 268 -2.41 14.51 17.48
CA ARG A 268 -3.27 14.02 18.59
C ARG A 268 -2.59 14.04 19.95
N SER A 269 -1.27 14.20 20.01
CA SER A 269 -0.49 14.18 21.25
C SER A 269 0.41 15.41 21.38
N PRO A 270 -0.13 16.57 21.81
CA PRO A 270 0.66 17.80 22.02
C PRO A 270 1.84 17.61 22.97
N ARG A 271 1.73 16.67 23.92
CA ARG A 271 2.83 16.28 24.80
C ARG A 271 3.98 15.65 24.02
N ALA A 272 3.68 14.66 23.17
CA ALA A 272 4.68 13.99 22.36
C ALA A 272 5.28 14.95 21.33
N MET A 273 4.46 15.82 20.71
CA MET A 273 4.90 16.86 19.78
C MET A 273 6.01 17.74 20.38
N LYS A 274 5.86 18.21 21.63
CA LYS A 274 6.85 19.06 22.30
C LYS A 274 8.17 18.36 22.65
N LYS A 275 8.16 17.03 22.74
CA LYS A 275 9.34 16.20 23.10
C LYS A 275 9.81 15.34 21.93
N ALA A 276 9.32 15.60 20.73
CA ALA A 276 9.48 14.71 19.59
C ALA A 276 10.97 14.49 19.28
N GLN A 277 11.41 13.25 19.44
CA GLN A 277 12.62 12.74 18.83
C GLN A 277 12.17 11.83 17.70
N ALA A 278 12.56 12.15 16.46
CA ALA A 278 12.07 11.47 15.25
C ALA A 278 12.20 9.94 15.38
N GLU A 279 13.32 9.46 15.89
CA GLU A 279 13.56 8.03 16.12
C GLU A 279 12.50 7.37 17.03
N LEU A 280 12.18 7.99 18.17
CA LEU A 280 11.22 7.43 19.13
C LEU A 280 9.80 7.45 18.57
N VAL A 281 9.45 8.54 17.88
CA VAL A 281 8.17 8.71 17.18
C VAL A 281 8.00 7.64 16.12
N ILE A 282 9.03 7.37 15.31
CA ILE A 282 8.98 6.36 14.25
C ILE A 282 8.81 4.96 14.85
N ARG A 283 9.55 4.62 15.92
CA ARG A 283 9.39 3.33 16.61
C ARG A 283 7.95 3.12 17.10
N GLU A 284 7.37 4.13 17.75
CA GLU A 284 6.00 4.04 18.27
C GLU A 284 4.94 4.06 17.16
N THR A 285 5.18 4.83 16.10
CA THR A 285 4.32 4.84 14.91
C THR A 285 4.31 3.47 14.25
N LEU A 286 5.48 2.86 14.04
CA LEU A 286 5.58 1.52 13.46
C LEU A 286 5.07 0.42 14.38
N ARG A 287 5.00 0.64 15.70
CA ARG A 287 4.35 -0.29 16.64
C ARG A 287 2.83 -0.29 16.47
N LEU A 288 2.23 0.90 16.35
CA LEU A 288 0.77 1.05 16.22
C LEU A 288 0.29 0.86 14.77
N HIS A 289 1.06 1.29 13.79
CA HIS A 289 0.70 1.29 12.37
C HIS A 289 1.69 0.47 11.51
N PRO A 290 2.02 -0.78 11.87
CA PRO A 290 2.92 -1.61 11.06
C PRO A 290 2.22 -2.10 9.78
N PRO A 291 2.98 -2.61 8.79
CA PRO A 291 2.43 -3.58 7.85
C PRO A 291 1.75 -4.72 8.64
N PRO A 292 0.46 -5.01 8.41
CA PRO A 292 -0.34 -5.73 9.39
C PRO A 292 0.04 -7.22 9.49
N PHE A 293 0.45 -7.81 8.36
CA PHE A 293 0.83 -9.21 8.27
C PHE A 293 2.18 -9.40 7.58
N ILE A 294 2.98 -10.32 8.11
CA ILE A 294 4.26 -10.72 7.50
C ILE A 294 4.14 -12.16 7.05
N PRO A 295 3.99 -12.42 5.74
CA PRO A 295 3.87 -13.78 5.22
C PRO A 295 5.21 -14.50 5.29
N ARG A 296 5.17 -15.76 5.72
CA ARG A 296 6.27 -16.73 5.68
C ARG A 296 5.75 -18.03 5.08
N GLN A 297 6.61 -18.76 4.39
CA GLN A 297 6.28 -20.10 3.90
C GLN A 297 7.19 -21.11 4.61
N ALA A 298 6.60 -22.18 5.13
CA ALA A 298 7.35 -23.26 5.76
C ALA A 298 8.13 -24.05 4.69
N SER A 299 9.46 -24.05 4.76
CA SER A 299 10.33 -24.81 3.83
C SER A 299 10.38 -26.30 4.13
N GLU A 300 9.98 -26.70 5.33
CA GLU A 300 9.91 -28.08 5.79
C GLU A 300 8.81 -28.21 6.84
N LYS A 301 8.39 -29.45 7.13
CA LYS A 301 7.47 -29.72 8.23
C LYS A 301 8.13 -29.30 9.55
N CYS A 302 7.46 -28.46 10.32
CA CYS A 302 7.95 -28.01 11.62
C CYS A 302 6.82 -27.96 12.65
N THR A 303 7.14 -27.65 13.92
CA THR A 303 6.16 -27.49 14.99
C THR A 303 6.24 -26.09 15.55
N ILE A 304 5.11 -25.39 15.68
CA ILE A 304 5.01 -24.05 16.27
C ILE A 304 3.95 -24.08 17.37
N GLY A 305 4.32 -23.72 18.60
CA GLY A 305 3.37 -23.69 19.73
C GLY A 305 2.71 -25.04 20.05
N GLY A 306 3.38 -26.16 19.73
CA GLY A 306 2.84 -27.51 19.89
C GLY A 306 1.97 -28.01 18.72
N TYR A 307 1.78 -27.20 17.68
CA TYR A 307 1.03 -27.56 16.47
C TYR A 307 1.97 -27.88 15.31
N ASP A 308 1.64 -28.93 14.56
CA ASP A 308 2.36 -29.30 13.33
C ASP A 308 2.01 -28.33 12.20
N ILE A 309 3.04 -27.77 11.58
CA ILE A 309 2.97 -26.92 10.39
C ILE A 309 3.53 -27.73 9.22
N PRO A 310 2.72 -28.03 8.19
CA PRO A 310 3.20 -28.78 7.04
C PRO A 310 4.10 -27.92 6.14
N THR A 311 4.97 -28.58 5.37
CA THR A 311 5.75 -27.95 4.30
C THR A 311 4.83 -27.18 3.34
N GLU A 312 5.32 -26.07 2.80
CA GLU A 312 4.63 -25.12 1.91
C GLU A 312 3.48 -24.33 2.55
N ALA A 313 3.16 -24.56 3.83
CA ALA A 313 2.15 -23.75 4.52
C ALA A 313 2.57 -22.29 4.62
N THR A 314 1.66 -21.38 4.25
CA THR A 314 1.83 -19.95 4.49
C THR A 314 1.41 -19.61 5.92
N VAL A 315 2.35 -19.06 6.69
CA VAL A 315 2.17 -18.56 8.04
C VAL A 315 2.15 -17.04 8.00
N PHE A 316 1.12 -16.41 8.55
CA PHE A 316 1.04 -14.97 8.69
C PHE A 316 1.38 -14.56 10.12
N ILE A 317 2.43 -13.76 10.28
CA ILE A 317 2.76 -13.15 11.56
C ILE A 317 1.92 -11.88 11.71
N ASN A 318 1.10 -11.82 12.76
CA ASN A 318 0.23 -10.68 13.06
C ASN A 318 1.02 -9.56 13.75
N ALA A 319 1.73 -8.73 12.96
CA ALA A 319 2.53 -7.63 13.48
C ALA A 319 1.65 -6.55 14.15
N TRP A 320 0.45 -6.30 13.60
CA TRP A 320 -0.51 -5.36 14.19
C TRP A 320 -0.94 -5.78 15.61
N GLY A 321 -1.21 -7.08 15.79
CA GLY A 321 -1.57 -7.66 17.07
C GLY A 321 -0.40 -7.69 18.06
N LEU A 322 0.81 -8.04 17.59
CA LEU A 322 2.04 -8.01 18.41
C LEU A 322 2.32 -6.60 18.94
N GLY A 323 2.14 -5.58 18.11
CA GLY A 323 2.28 -4.19 18.50
C GLY A 323 1.31 -3.77 19.61
N ARG A 324 0.17 -4.45 19.77
CA ARG A 324 -0.88 -4.12 20.76
C ARG A 324 -1.02 -5.14 21.89
N ASP A 325 -0.12 -6.11 21.99
CA ASP A 325 -0.23 -7.15 23.01
C ASP A 325 0.16 -6.58 24.39
N PRO A 326 -0.77 -6.54 25.37
CA PRO A 326 -0.49 -6.02 26.71
C PRO A 326 0.54 -6.85 27.49
N LYS A 327 0.89 -8.06 27.01
CA LYS A 327 2.01 -8.84 27.54
C LYS A 327 3.35 -8.14 27.35
N TYR A 328 3.53 -7.41 26.25
CA TYR A 328 4.80 -6.74 25.91
C TYR A 328 4.71 -5.23 26.08
N TRP A 329 3.52 -4.63 25.97
CA TRP A 329 3.34 -3.19 25.92
C TRP A 329 2.39 -2.69 27.00
N GLU A 330 2.90 -1.90 27.94
CA GLU A 330 2.05 -1.16 28.88
C GLU A 330 1.26 -0.08 28.13
N ASN A 331 -0.05 0.05 28.40
CA ASN A 331 -0.96 0.93 27.66
C ASN A 331 -0.81 0.74 26.15
N ALA A 332 -0.97 -0.51 25.68
CA ALA A 332 -0.62 -0.95 24.33
C ALA A 332 -1.34 -0.17 23.22
N ASP A 333 -2.55 0.33 23.45
CA ASP A 333 -3.28 1.11 22.43
C ASP A 333 -2.90 2.60 22.41
N CYS A 334 -2.08 3.07 23.35
CA CYS A 334 -1.70 4.48 23.46
C CYS A 334 -0.41 4.78 22.69
N PHE A 335 -0.40 5.88 21.95
CA PHE A 335 0.81 6.43 21.33
C PHE A 335 1.67 7.15 22.38
N LEU A 336 2.73 6.46 22.83
CA LEU A 336 3.66 6.89 23.88
C LEU A 336 5.13 6.72 23.41
N PRO A 337 5.67 7.61 22.55
CA PRO A 337 7.04 7.50 22.06
C PRO A 337 8.11 7.39 23.15
N GLU A 338 7.88 8.01 24.31
CA GLU A 338 8.80 7.98 25.44
C GLU A 338 9.05 6.57 25.99
N ARG A 339 8.21 5.57 25.66
CA ARG A 339 8.45 4.17 26.03
C ARG A 339 9.76 3.61 25.45
N PHE A 340 10.24 4.21 24.35
CA PHE A 340 11.50 3.83 23.72
C PHE A 340 12.70 4.61 24.25
N GLN A 341 12.50 5.63 25.08
CA GLN A 341 13.59 6.42 25.64
C GLN A 341 14.44 5.56 26.58
N GLY A 342 15.70 5.33 26.22
CA GLY A 342 16.61 4.45 26.98
C GLY A 342 16.25 2.97 26.90
N SER A 343 15.29 2.58 26.06
CA SER A 343 14.93 1.18 25.81
C SER A 343 15.89 0.54 24.81
N SER A 344 16.22 -0.74 25.03
CA SER A 344 16.99 -1.55 24.08
C SER A 344 16.12 -2.16 22.97
N VAL A 345 14.79 -2.01 23.03
CA VAL A 345 13.88 -2.57 22.02
C VAL A 345 13.98 -1.76 20.73
N ASP A 346 14.33 -2.43 19.63
CA ASP A 346 14.36 -1.86 18.29
C ASP A 346 13.68 -2.77 17.26
N PHE A 347 13.55 -2.31 16.01
CA PHE A 347 12.95 -3.06 14.92
C PHE A 347 14.00 -3.70 13.99
N ARG A 348 15.24 -3.88 14.45
CA ARG A 348 16.33 -4.52 13.68
C ARG A 348 16.26 -6.05 13.69
N GLY A 349 15.08 -6.59 14.01
CA GLY A 349 14.70 -8.01 13.93
C GLY A 349 15.35 -8.94 14.93
N THR A 350 15.75 -8.40 16.09
CA THR A 350 16.15 -9.19 17.27
C THR A 350 15.12 -9.10 18.39
N ASN A 351 14.32 -8.03 18.44
CA ASN A 351 13.14 -7.90 19.29
C ASN A 351 11.88 -8.32 18.52
N PHE A 352 11.29 -9.45 18.91
CA PHE A 352 10.14 -10.01 18.20
C PHE A 352 8.79 -9.39 18.61
N GLU A 353 8.78 -8.64 19.70
CA GLU A 353 7.69 -7.77 20.12
C GLU A 353 7.48 -6.58 19.16
N LEU A 354 8.51 -6.16 18.42
CA LEU A 354 8.47 -5.04 17.48
C LEU A 354 9.06 -5.44 16.11
N VAL A 355 8.22 -5.89 15.19
CA VAL A 355 8.65 -6.46 13.89
C VAL A 355 8.10 -5.76 12.64
N PRO A 356 8.04 -4.42 12.55
CA PRO A 356 7.47 -3.73 11.38
C PRO A 356 8.22 -4.03 10.07
N PHE A 357 9.50 -4.41 10.15
CA PHE A 357 10.34 -4.80 9.01
C PHE A 357 10.57 -6.33 8.91
N GLY A 358 9.87 -7.10 9.75
CA GLY A 358 10.09 -8.54 9.91
C GLY A 358 11.42 -8.88 10.59
N GLY A 359 11.82 -10.15 10.44
CA GLY A 359 13.02 -10.69 11.09
C GLY A 359 13.74 -11.73 10.24
N GLY A 360 14.99 -12.01 10.62
CA GLY A 360 15.85 -13.00 9.98
C GLY A 360 16.33 -12.61 8.57
N ARG A 361 16.75 -13.60 7.78
CA ARG A 361 17.37 -13.38 6.45
C ARG A 361 16.45 -12.68 5.44
N ARG A 362 15.14 -12.77 5.63
CA ARG A 362 14.09 -12.19 4.77
C ARG A 362 13.38 -11.01 5.44
N MET A 363 14.13 -10.27 6.26
CA MET A 363 13.77 -8.92 6.73
C MET A 363 13.72 -7.93 5.57
N CYS A 364 13.01 -6.82 5.73
CA CYS A 364 13.03 -5.70 4.79
C CYS A 364 14.48 -5.32 4.40
N PRO A 365 14.84 -5.32 3.11
CA PRO A 365 16.16 -4.86 2.68
C PRO A 365 16.28 -3.33 2.73
N GLY A 366 15.17 -2.62 2.53
CA GLY A 366 15.10 -1.15 2.47
C GLY A 366 15.02 -0.44 3.82
N ILE A 367 15.22 -1.15 4.94
CA ILE A 367 15.04 -0.60 6.29
C ILE A 367 15.82 0.70 6.51
N SER A 368 17.13 0.72 6.18
CA SER A 368 17.98 1.89 6.38
C SER A 368 17.60 3.06 5.46
N PHE A 369 17.15 2.78 4.24
CA PHE A 369 16.72 3.80 3.29
C PHE A 369 15.39 4.43 3.75
N ALA A 370 14.44 3.59 4.18
CA ALA A 370 13.15 4.03 4.67
C ALA A 370 13.31 4.88 5.94
N THR A 371 14.06 4.41 6.95
CA THR A 371 14.25 5.17 8.19
C THR A 371 14.93 6.51 7.94
N ALA A 372 15.98 6.56 7.10
CA ALA A 372 16.66 7.82 6.77
C ALA A 372 15.71 8.83 6.08
N SER A 373 14.84 8.33 5.19
CA SER A 373 13.88 9.18 4.47
C SER A 373 12.74 9.67 5.37
N ILE A 374 12.19 8.80 6.22
CA ILE A 374 11.12 9.13 7.16
C ILE A 374 11.63 10.10 8.24
N GLU A 375 12.82 9.84 8.81
CA GLU A 375 13.44 10.70 9.82
C GLU A 375 13.68 12.11 9.29
N LEU A 376 14.21 12.22 8.07
CA LEU A 376 14.45 13.53 7.45
C LEU A 376 13.14 14.28 7.18
N ALA A 377 12.15 13.59 6.61
CA ALA A 377 10.82 14.15 6.34
C ALA A 377 10.18 14.70 7.62
N LEU A 378 10.12 13.89 8.67
CA LEU A 378 9.55 14.28 9.96
C LEU A 378 10.34 15.42 10.60
N SER A 379 11.68 15.36 10.54
CA SER A 379 12.53 16.42 11.12
C SER A 379 12.29 17.76 10.43
N HIS A 380 12.21 17.79 9.09
CA HIS A 380 11.91 19.02 8.35
C HIS A 380 10.51 19.56 8.66
N LEU A 381 9.50 18.69 8.71
CA LEU A 381 8.13 19.08 9.03
C LEU A 381 8.02 19.69 10.44
N LEU A 382 8.69 19.08 11.43
CA LEU A 382 8.65 19.52 12.83
C LEU A 382 9.56 20.71 13.12
N TYR A 383 10.64 20.88 12.37
CA TYR A 383 11.58 21.98 12.56
C TYR A 383 11.07 23.30 11.96
N HIS A 384 10.43 23.25 10.78
CA HIS A 384 10.06 24.45 10.03
C HIS A 384 8.65 24.96 10.32
N PHE A 385 7.75 24.14 10.86
CA PHE A 385 6.35 24.51 10.99
C PHE A 385 5.71 24.07 12.31
N ASP A 386 4.86 24.94 12.83
CA ASP A 386 3.75 24.57 13.70
C ASP A 386 2.53 24.19 12.85
N TRP A 387 1.65 23.36 13.39
CA TRP A 387 0.60 22.69 12.62
C TRP A 387 -0.80 22.96 13.19
N LYS A 388 -1.76 23.25 12.30
CA LYS A 388 -3.18 23.36 12.64
C LYS A 388 -4.07 22.54 11.73
N LEU A 389 -5.17 22.04 12.29
CA LEU A 389 -6.23 21.42 11.51
C LEU A 389 -7.11 22.50 10.83
N PRO A 390 -7.53 22.30 9.57
CA PRO A 390 -8.51 23.15 8.92
C PRO A 390 -9.84 23.09 9.69
N ASN A 391 -10.41 24.24 10.01
CA ASN A 391 -11.68 24.28 10.74
C ASN A 391 -12.85 24.06 9.77
N ALA A 392 -13.28 22.81 9.59
CA ALA A 392 -14.37 22.46 8.69
C ALA A 392 -15.74 22.96 9.16
N ASN A 393 -15.94 23.14 10.48
CA ASN A 393 -17.27 23.34 11.10
C ASN A 393 -17.41 24.61 11.95
N GLY A 394 -16.41 25.51 11.94
CA GLY A 394 -16.43 26.75 12.76
C GLY A 394 -16.29 26.53 14.27
N ASN A 395 -15.91 25.33 14.72
CA ASN A 395 -15.65 25.04 16.14
C ASN A 395 -14.36 25.74 16.57
N SER A 396 -14.41 26.59 17.60
CA SER A 396 -13.26 27.36 18.06
C SER A 396 -12.32 26.58 19.00
N ASN A 397 -12.66 25.34 19.39
CA ASN A 397 -11.84 24.55 20.30
C ASN A 397 -10.88 23.64 19.54
N GLU A 398 -9.62 24.09 19.43
CA GLU A 398 -8.51 23.40 18.77
C GLU A 398 -8.20 22.02 19.40
N THR A 399 -8.30 21.89 20.73
CA THR A 399 -8.07 20.61 21.42
C THR A 399 -9.10 19.55 20.99
N LYS A 400 -10.37 19.95 20.88
CA LYS A 400 -11.44 19.05 20.44
C LYS A 400 -11.28 18.64 18.98
N LEU A 401 -10.81 19.54 18.11
CA LEU A 401 -10.53 19.22 16.71
C LEU A 401 -9.41 18.16 16.59
N LEU A 402 -8.38 18.24 17.42
CA LEU A 402 -7.29 17.25 17.44
C LEU A 402 -7.80 15.88 17.94
N GLU A 403 -8.63 15.85 18.98
CA GLU A 403 -9.25 14.60 19.48
C GLU A 403 -10.15 13.93 18.43
N GLU A 404 -10.84 14.73 17.62
CA GLU A 404 -11.73 14.28 16.54
C GLU A 404 -11.01 13.98 15.22
N LEU A 405 -9.67 14.09 15.16
CA LEU A 405 -8.90 13.73 13.97
C LEU A 405 -9.20 12.29 13.55
N ASP A 406 -9.58 12.11 12.29
CA ASP A 406 -9.88 10.79 11.74
C ASP A 406 -8.63 9.90 11.74
N MET A 407 -8.67 8.84 12.54
CA MET A 407 -7.63 7.81 12.63
C MET A 407 -8.11 6.48 12.04
N THR A 408 -9.11 6.49 11.15
CA THR A 408 -9.56 5.27 10.49
C THR A 408 -8.58 4.79 9.44
N GLU A 409 -8.38 3.47 9.41
CA GLU A 409 -7.51 2.80 8.46
C GLU A 409 -8.27 2.43 7.16
N CYS A 410 -7.56 2.47 6.03
CA CYS A 410 -8.07 1.96 4.76
C CYS A 410 -8.05 0.42 4.75
N LYS A 411 -8.94 -0.20 3.96
CA LYS A 411 -8.90 -1.65 3.73
C LYS A 411 -7.80 -1.98 2.72
N GLY A 412 -6.78 -2.74 3.10
CA GLY A 412 -5.71 -3.10 2.16
C GLY A 412 -4.58 -3.92 2.78
N LEU A 413 -3.53 -4.14 1.99
CA LEU A 413 -2.29 -4.81 2.41
C LEU A 413 -1.39 -3.92 3.29
N ASN A 414 -1.59 -2.60 3.22
CA ASN A 414 -0.92 -1.60 4.03
C ASN A 414 -1.95 -0.92 4.95
N VAL A 415 -1.54 -0.57 6.17
CA VAL A 415 -2.37 0.20 7.11
C VAL A 415 -2.30 1.68 6.73
N ARG A 416 -2.93 2.09 5.62
CA ARG A 416 -3.00 3.51 5.24
C ARG A 416 -4.07 4.26 6.00
N LYS A 417 -3.96 5.57 6.15
CA LYS A 417 -5.11 6.39 6.55
C LYS A 417 -6.21 6.28 5.50
N LYS A 418 -7.46 6.21 5.94
CA LYS A 418 -8.63 6.18 5.05
C LYS A 418 -8.84 7.51 4.33
N ASN A 419 -8.61 8.60 5.04
CA ASN A 419 -8.74 9.96 4.53
C ASN A 419 -7.40 10.69 4.65
N ASN A 420 -7.06 11.44 3.61
CA ASN A 420 -5.85 12.26 3.55
C ASN A 420 -5.83 13.29 4.69
N LEU A 421 -4.64 13.58 5.18
CA LEU A 421 -4.34 14.55 6.23
C LEU A 421 -4.21 15.95 5.62
N TYR A 422 -5.22 16.79 5.84
CA TYR A 422 -5.18 18.20 5.46
C TYR A 422 -4.76 19.06 6.64
N LEU A 423 -3.79 19.96 6.42
CA LEU A 423 -3.24 20.83 7.47
C LEU A 423 -3.05 22.26 6.98
N ILE A 424 -2.94 23.17 7.95
CA ILE A 424 -2.45 24.53 7.79
C ILE A 424 -1.08 24.59 8.47
N ALA A 425 -0.06 25.02 7.72
CA ALA A 425 1.27 25.24 8.24
C ALA A 425 1.43 26.68 8.74
N ILE A 426 2.05 26.82 9.91
CA ILE A 426 2.46 28.10 10.50
C ILE A 426 3.98 28.10 10.53
N PRO A 427 4.66 28.97 9.77
CA PRO A 427 6.11 29.05 9.79
C PRO A 427 6.64 29.24 11.21
N PHE A 428 7.58 28.41 11.61
CA PHE A 428 8.26 28.55 12.90
C PHE A 428 9.19 29.77 12.81
N ILE A 429 8.88 30.82 13.56
CA ILE A 429 9.75 32.00 13.70
C ILE A 429 10.49 31.85 15.02
N SER A 430 11.82 31.67 14.95
CA SER A 430 12.66 31.70 16.15
C SER A 430 12.51 33.05 16.84
N SER A 431 12.39 33.06 18.17
CA SER A 431 12.39 34.29 18.98
C SER A 431 13.64 35.17 18.79
N SER A 432 14.69 34.66 18.14
CA SER A 432 15.88 35.44 17.75
C SER A 432 15.71 36.26 16.46
N GLU A 433 14.72 35.97 15.62
CA GLU A 433 14.48 36.66 14.33
C GLU A 433 13.39 37.75 14.42
N MET A 434 12.76 37.89 15.59
CA MET A 434 11.74 38.93 15.88
C MET A 434 12.31 40.20 16.53
N ASN A 435 13.63 40.31 16.74
CA ASN A 435 14.28 41.46 17.36
C ASN A 435 15.20 42.22 16.40
#